data_AF-A0A2M8NM15-F1
#
_entry.id   AF-A0A2M8NM15-F1
#
_cell.length_a   1.000
_cell.length_b   1.000
_cell.length_c   1.000
_cell.angle_alpha   90.00
_cell.angle_beta   90.00
_cell.angle_gamma   90.00
#
_symmetry.space_group_name_H-M   'P 1'
#
loop_
_entity.id
_entity.type
_entity.pdbx_description
1 polymer ?
#
loop_
_entity_poly.entity_id
_entity_poly.type
_entity_poly.pdbx_seq_one_letter_code
_entity_poly.pdbx_strand_id
1 'polypeptide(L)'
;DFLWRIHAQVPPKGYIGIFNRSHYEDVLIVRVNELVPKDVWSARYDHINEFEKLLAENGTRIVKFYLHISKAEQKERLQARLDDPSKHWKFSLGDLPVRERWDDYMDAYGDALSRCNTDYAPWVIVPANKKWYRDLVVTRTLVEIMEGMPLRYPTPKDDLSKVVIPD
;
A
#
# COMPACT_ATOMS: atom_id res chain seq x y z
N ASP A 1 -12.43 0.23 16.54
CA ASP A 1 -12.61 -0.67 15.38
C ASP A 1 -11.25 -0.93 14.70
N PHE A 2 -11.18 -1.75 13.65
CA PHE A 2 -9.92 -2.13 13.00
C PHE A 2 -9.25 -0.99 12.21
N LEU A 3 -10.02 0.02 11.79
CA LEU A 3 -9.53 1.19 11.06
C LEU A 3 -8.98 2.26 11.99
N TRP A 4 -9.34 2.27 13.27
CA TRP A 4 -8.91 3.30 14.24
C TRP A 4 -7.40 3.59 14.19
N ARG A 5 -6.56 2.55 14.25
CA ARG A 5 -5.09 2.71 14.20
C ARG A 5 -4.58 3.19 12.84
N ILE A 6 -5.34 2.94 11.78
CA ILE A 6 -4.98 3.27 10.40
C ILE A 6 -5.37 4.71 10.11
N HIS A 7 -6.57 5.11 10.51
CA HIS A 7 -7.06 6.48 10.37
C HIS A 7 -6.16 7.46 11.12
N ALA A 8 -5.65 7.09 12.30
CA ALA A 8 -4.70 7.93 13.03
C ALA A 8 -3.39 8.23 12.29
N GLN A 9 -3.06 7.49 11.22
CA GLN A 9 -1.80 7.60 10.47
C GLN A 9 -2.00 8.17 9.05
N VAL A 10 -3.21 8.59 8.68
CA VAL A 10 -3.44 9.18 7.35
C VAL A 10 -2.65 10.48 7.19
N PRO A 11 -2.11 10.76 5.99
CA PRO A 11 -1.25 11.93 5.81
C PRO A 11 -2.04 13.24 5.92
N PRO A 12 -1.51 14.26 6.59
CA PRO A 12 -2.08 15.60 6.53
C PRO A 12 -1.84 16.25 5.16
N LYS A 13 -2.48 17.40 4.91
CA LYS A 13 -2.33 18.14 3.64
C LYS A 13 -0.85 18.48 3.36
N GLY A 14 -0.41 18.24 2.13
CA GLY A 14 0.97 18.49 1.68
C GLY A 14 1.96 17.34 1.94
N TYR A 15 1.50 16.22 2.51
CA TYR A 15 2.36 15.06 2.80
C TYR A 15 2.03 13.87 1.91
N ILE A 16 3.05 13.05 1.64
CA ILE A 16 2.90 11.70 1.08
C ILE A 16 2.96 10.72 2.24
N GLY A 17 1.87 9.98 2.46
CA GLY A 17 1.81 8.88 3.42
C GLY A 17 2.14 7.54 2.75
N ILE A 18 3.03 6.75 3.34
CA ILE A 18 3.35 5.41 2.84
C ILE A 18 2.97 4.38 3.91
N PHE A 19 1.99 3.55 3.59
CA PHE A 19 1.58 2.42 4.41
C PHE A 19 2.32 1.17 3.92
N ASN A 20 3.32 0.73 4.70
CA ASN A 20 3.97 -0.56 4.50
C ASN A 20 3.19 -1.65 5.24
N ARG A 21 2.36 -2.38 4.48
CA ARG A 21 1.08 -2.98 4.94
C ARG A 21 0.05 -1.92 5.30
N SER A 22 -1.19 -2.31 5.55
CA SER A 22 -2.30 -1.36 5.75
C SER A 22 -3.52 -2.03 6.41
N HIS A 23 -4.66 -1.34 6.41
CA HIS A 23 -5.97 -1.91 6.79
C HIS A 23 -6.37 -3.17 6.01
N TYR A 24 -5.71 -3.48 4.89
CA TYR A 24 -6.00 -4.73 4.16
C TYR A 24 -5.54 -5.99 4.91
N GLU A 25 -4.62 -5.89 5.88
CA GLU A 25 -4.27 -7.04 6.74
C GLU A 25 -5.52 -7.61 7.46
N ASP A 26 -6.49 -6.75 7.75
CA ASP A 26 -7.74 -7.10 8.40
C ASP A 26 -8.76 -7.86 7.50
N VAL A 27 -8.43 -8.07 6.22
CA VAL A 27 -9.13 -8.96 5.27
C VAL A 27 -8.19 -9.96 4.57
N LEU A 28 -6.90 -9.97 4.94
CA LEU A 28 -5.88 -10.90 4.44
C LEU A 28 -5.53 -11.92 5.53
N ILE A 29 -4.57 -11.63 6.40
CA ILE A 29 -4.15 -12.56 7.45
C ILE A 29 -5.31 -12.91 8.40
N VAL A 30 -6.21 -11.96 8.67
CA VAL A 30 -7.41 -12.21 9.49
C VAL A 30 -8.34 -13.23 8.85
N ARG A 31 -8.54 -13.16 7.52
CA ARG A 31 -9.34 -14.12 6.76
C ARG A 31 -8.66 -15.48 6.74
N VAL A 32 -7.40 -15.50 6.33
CA VAL A 32 -6.64 -16.73 6.11
C VAL A 32 -6.56 -17.49 7.44
N ASN A 33 -6.10 -16.85 8.51
CA ASN A 33 -5.97 -17.49 9.82
C ASN A 33 -7.28 -17.54 10.65
N GLU A 34 -8.43 -17.23 10.04
CA GLU A 34 -9.74 -17.29 10.70
C GLU A 34 -9.80 -16.56 12.05
N LEU A 35 -9.10 -15.42 12.16
CA LEU A 35 -8.93 -14.70 13.43
C LEU A 35 -10.25 -14.08 13.92
N VAL A 36 -11.21 -13.92 13.02
CA VAL A 36 -12.60 -13.56 13.30
C VAL A 36 -13.53 -14.33 12.35
N PRO A 37 -14.81 -14.51 12.72
CA PRO A 37 -15.82 -15.11 11.85
C PRO A 37 -15.91 -14.46 10.46
N LYS A 38 -16.32 -15.25 9.45
CA LYS A 38 -16.39 -14.81 8.05
C LYS A 38 -17.28 -13.60 7.84
N ASP A 39 -18.44 -13.56 8.47
CA ASP A 39 -19.37 -12.43 8.46
C ASP A 39 -18.70 -11.14 8.99
N VAL A 40 -17.82 -11.25 9.98
CA VAL A 40 -17.10 -10.09 10.53
C VAL A 40 -16.07 -9.54 9.54
N TRP A 41 -15.17 -10.36 8.97
CA TRP A 41 -14.15 -9.82 8.06
C TRP A 41 -14.69 -9.54 6.65
N SER A 42 -15.69 -10.27 6.18
CA SER A 42 -16.24 -10.06 4.83
C SER A 42 -17.07 -8.78 4.70
N ALA A 43 -17.61 -8.26 5.80
CA ALA A 43 -18.20 -6.91 5.84
C ALA A 43 -17.14 -5.79 5.77
N ARG A 44 -15.87 -6.08 6.12
CA ARG A 44 -14.81 -5.06 6.17
C ARG A 44 -14.45 -4.52 4.79
N TYR A 45 -14.67 -5.25 3.69
CA TYR A 45 -14.42 -4.67 2.36
C TYR A 45 -15.28 -3.43 2.11
N ASP A 46 -16.53 -3.43 2.57
CA ASP A 46 -17.43 -2.28 2.42
C ASP A 46 -16.97 -1.15 3.35
N HIS A 47 -16.58 -1.46 4.60
CA HIS A 47 -15.98 -0.47 5.51
C HIS A 47 -14.69 0.15 4.95
N ILE A 48 -13.84 -0.65 4.30
CA ILE A 48 -12.61 -0.19 3.64
C ILE A 48 -12.96 0.77 2.50
N ASN A 49 -13.93 0.42 1.65
CA ASN A 49 -14.35 1.26 0.54
C ASN A 49 -14.92 2.60 1.02
N GLU A 50 -15.74 2.60 2.07
CA GLU A 50 -16.28 3.83 2.66
C GLU A 50 -15.18 4.67 3.33
N PHE A 51 -14.24 4.04 4.02
CA PHE A 51 -13.08 4.73 4.60
C PHE A 51 -12.21 5.39 3.54
N GLU A 52 -11.86 4.66 2.48
CA GLU A 52 -11.06 5.21 1.38
C GLU A 52 -11.81 6.30 0.62
N LYS A 53 -13.13 6.18 0.49
CA LYS A 53 -13.99 7.21 -0.10
C LYS A 53 -13.98 8.49 0.73
N LEU A 54 -14.16 8.39 2.05
CA LEU A 54 -14.07 9.53 2.97
C LEU A 54 -12.76 10.30 2.80
N LEU A 55 -11.63 9.57 2.72
CA LEU A 55 -10.32 10.19 2.52
C LEU A 55 -10.21 10.87 1.14
N ALA A 56 -10.69 10.21 0.08
CA ALA A 56 -10.67 10.75 -1.27
C ALA A 56 -11.53 12.03 -1.40
N GLU A 57 -12.73 12.04 -0.81
CA GLU A 57 -13.62 13.21 -0.77
C GLU A 57 -13.00 14.38 0.01
N ASN A 58 -12.12 14.10 0.98
CA ASN A 58 -11.37 15.11 1.72
C ASN A 58 -10.02 15.51 1.07
N GLY A 59 -9.78 15.09 -0.17
CA GLY A 59 -8.63 15.49 -0.97
C GLY A 59 -7.38 14.62 -0.83
N THR A 60 -7.47 13.45 -0.19
CA THR A 60 -6.38 12.47 -0.19
C THR A 60 -6.42 11.64 -1.47
N ARG A 61 -5.38 11.74 -2.32
CA ARG A 61 -5.24 10.83 -3.46
C ARG A 61 -4.71 9.48 -2.98
N ILE A 62 -5.49 8.42 -3.16
CA ILE A 62 -5.12 7.06 -2.74
C ILE A 62 -4.68 6.27 -3.98
N VAL A 63 -3.56 5.57 -3.88
CA VAL A 63 -3.13 4.54 -4.83
C VAL A 63 -2.60 3.36 -4.04
N LYS A 64 -3.01 2.15 -4.40
CA LYS A 64 -2.65 0.92 -3.69
C LYS A 64 -1.83 0.03 -4.61
N PHE A 65 -0.70 -0.46 -4.13
CA PHE A 65 0.19 -1.32 -4.92
C PHE A 65 0.23 -2.73 -4.36
N TYR A 66 -0.17 -3.71 -5.17
CA TYR A 66 0.02 -5.12 -4.87
C TYR A 66 1.27 -5.62 -5.59
N LEU A 67 2.33 -5.90 -4.81
CA LEU A 67 3.61 -6.35 -5.34
C LEU A 67 3.58 -7.86 -5.60
N HIS A 68 3.11 -8.25 -6.77
CA HIS A 68 2.86 -9.64 -7.13
C HIS A 68 4.17 -10.37 -7.45
N ILE A 69 4.52 -11.34 -6.61
CA ILE A 69 5.61 -12.29 -6.88
C ILE A 69 5.05 -13.69 -7.06
N SER A 70 5.74 -14.51 -7.84
CA SER A 70 5.42 -15.94 -7.95
C SER A 70 5.81 -16.72 -6.68
N LYS A 71 5.15 -17.86 -6.44
CA LYS A 71 5.52 -18.81 -5.38
C LYS A 71 6.98 -19.29 -5.52
N ALA A 72 7.50 -19.39 -6.75
CA ALA A 72 8.89 -19.74 -7.03
C ALA A 72 9.86 -18.63 -6.58
N GLU A 73 9.66 -17.40 -7.04
CA GLU A 73 10.46 -16.24 -6.65
C GLU A 73 10.51 -16.06 -5.12
N GLN A 74 9.38 -16.23 -4.43
CA GLN A 74 9.37 -16.12 -2.96
C GLN A 74 10.29 -17.18 -2.32
N LYS A 75 10.33 -18.42 -2.85
CA LYS A 75 11.23 -19.48 -2.37
C LYS A 75 12.67 -19.06 -2.49
N GLU A 76 13.07 -18.59 -3.67
CA GLU A 76 14.43 -18.15 -3.96
C GLU A 76 14.86 -17.01 -3.03
N ARG A 77 13.96 -16.04 -2.78
CA ARG A 77 14.23 -14.94 -1.86
C ARG A 77 14.37 -15.37 -0.41
N LEU A 78 13.57 -16.34 0.05
CA LEU A 78 13.66 -16.89 1.40
C LEU A 78 14.96 -17.69 1.56
N GLN A 79 15.30 -18.54 0.60
CA GLN A 79 16.55 -19.29 0.59
C GLN A 79 17.76 -18.36 0.60
N ALA A 80 17.78 -17.33 -0.24
CA ALA A 80 18.85 -16.33 -0.27
C ALA A 80 19.00 -15.52 1.03
N ARG A 81 18.00 -15.50 1.92
CA ARG A 81 18.15 -14.93 3.29
C ARG A 81 18.82 -15.91 4.23
N LEU A 82 18.61 -17.22 4.06
CA LEU A 82 19.27 -18.27 4.85
C LEU A 82 20.74 -18.42 4.45
N ASP A 83 21.03 -18.32 3.15
CA ASP A 83 22.38 -18.50 2.60
C ASP A 83 23.31 -17.31 2.91
N ASP A 84 22.77 -16.16 3.31
CA ASP A 84 23.51 -14.93 3.61
C ASP A 84 23.40 -14.58 5.10
N PRO A 85 24.47 -14.79 5.91
CA PRO A 85 24.47 -14.47 7.34
C PRO A 85 24.09 -13.03 7.67
N SER A 86 24.37 -12.06 6.77
CA SER A 86 24.00 -10.66 6.98
C SER A 86 22.48 -10.41 6.88
N LYS A 87 21.72 -11.39 6.39
CA LYS A 87 20.27 -11.34 6.21
C LYS A 87 19.49 -12.25 7.16
N HIS A 88 20.16 -13.04 8.00
CA HIS A 88 19.50 -13.96 8.95
C HIS A 88 18.46 -13.25 9.82
N TRP A 89 18.74 -12.02 10.27
CA TRP A 89 17.81 -11.22 11.06
C TRP A 89 16.49 -10.88 10.34
N LYS A 90 16.44 -10.98 9.00
CA LYS A 90 15.22 -10.75 8.18
C LYS A 90 14.43 -12.02 7.91
N PHE A 91 14.93 -13.18 8.33
CA PHE A 91 14.24 -14.45 8.16
C PHE A 91 13.44 -14.77 9.42
N SER A 92 12.17 -15.12 9.24
CA SER A 92 11.33 -15.62 10.33
C SER A 92 10.90 -17.04 10.01
N LEU A 93 10.99 -17.94 10.98
CA LEU A 93 10.40 -19.28 10.84
C LEU A 93 8.88 -19.21 10.63
N GLY A 94 8.23 -18.14 11.09
CA GLY A 94 6.81 -17.87 10.84
C GLY A 94 6.46 -17.61 9.37
N ASP A 95 7.45 -17.35 8.50
CA ASP A 95 7.21 -17.17 7.06
C ASP A 95 6.88 -18.50 6.37
N LEU A 96 7.30 -19.64 6.92
CA LEU A 96 7.12 -20.96 6.29
C LEU A 96 5.66 -21.45 6.34
N PRO A 97 4.96 -21.43 7.50
CA PRO A 97 3.53 -21.79 7.53
C PRO A 97 2.67 -20.85 6.66
N VAL A 98 3.01 -19.55 6.62
CA VAL A 98 2.33 -18.59 5.75
C VAL A 98 2.50 -18.94 4.27
N ARG A 99 3.70 -19.40 3.89
CA ARG A 99 4.00 -19.86 2.53
C ARG A 99 3.26 -21.15 2.15
N GLU A 100 3.03 -22.07 3.09
CA GLU A 100 2.24 -23.28 2.84
C GLU A 100 0.80 -22.93 2.42
N ARG A 101 0.26 -21.86 3.00
CA ARG A 101 -1.06 -21.30 2.73
C ARG A 101 -1.11 -20.32 1.55
N TRP A 102 -0.17 -20.45 0.60
CA TRP A 102 -0.05 -19.55 -0.54
C TRP A 102 -1.38 -19.33 -1.27
N ASP A 103 -2.10 -20.41 -1.58
CA ASP A 103 -3.30 -20.36 -2.39
C ASP A 103 -4.44 -19.65 -1.64
N ASP A 104 -4.59 -19.89 -0.33
CA ASP A 104 -5.53 -19.14 0.53
C ASP A 104 -5.25 -17.62 0.51
N TYR A 105 -3.97 -17.24 0.53
CA TYR A 105 -3.58 -15.83 0.42
C TYR A 105 -3.86 -15.27 -0.97
N MET A 106 -3.66 -16.04 -2.04
CA MET A 106 -4.02 -15.60 -3.40
C MET A 106 -5.52 -15.36 -3.54
N ASP A 107 -6.36 -16.23 -2.97
CA ASP A 107 -7.81 -16.04 -2.95
C ASP A 107 -8.20 -14.79 -2.14
N ALA A 108 -7.57 -14.58 -0.97
CA ALA A 108 -7.79 -13.40 -0.15
C ALA A 108 -7.41 -12.10 -0.87
N TYR A 109 -6.27 -12.08 -1.56
CA TYR A 109 -5.85 -10.97 -2.41
C TYR A 109 -6.79 -10.78 -3.60
N GLY A 110 -7.21 -11.86 -4.27
CA GLY A 110 -8.15 -11.80 -5.39
C GLY A 110 -9.44 -11.09 -5.02
N ASP A 111 -10.01 -11.41 -3.86
CA ASP A 111 -11.22 -10.74 -3.37
C ASP A 111 -10.95 -9.29 -2.95
N ALA A 112 -9.84 -8.99 -2.27
CA ALA A 112 -9.50 -7.62 -1.89
C ALA A 112 -9.28 -6.71 -3.11
N LEU A 113 -8.58 -7.22 -4.13
CA LEU A 113 -8.34 -6.53 -5.39
C LEU A 113 -9.64 -6.35 -6.18
N SER A 114 -10.55 -7.32 -6.16
CA SER A 114 -11.80 -7.24 -6.90
C SER A 114 -12.84 -6.35 -6.22
N ARG A 115 -12.96 -6.43 -4.89
CA ARG A 115 -13.99 -5.71 -4.12
C ARG A 115 -13.60 -4.29 -3.73
N CYS A 116 -12.30 -3.99 -3.69
CA CYS A 116 -11.80 -2.68 -3.26
C CYS A 116 -10.96 -1.99 -4.32
N ASN A 117 -11.27 -2.16 -5.61
CA ASN A 117 -10.63 -1.42 -6.69
C ASN A 117 -11.61 -0.42 -7.30
N THR A 118 -11.57 0.81 -6.84
CA THR A 118 -12.50 1.88 -7.22
C THR A 118 -11.76 3.02 -7.93
N ASP A 119 -12.48 3.88 -8.65
CA ASP A 119 -11.89 5.01 -9.37
C ASP A 119 -11.22 6.03 -8.43
N TYR A 120 -11.71 6.15 -7.19
CA TYR A 120 -11.18 7.06 -6.18
C TYR A 120 -10.01 6.47 -5.38
N ALA A 121 -9.88 5.14 -5.35
CA ALA A 121 -8.80 4.42 -4.70
C ALA A 121 -8.43 3.15 -5.51
N PRO A 122 -7.71 3.30 -6.63
CA PRO A 122 -7.37 2.17 -7.48
C PRO A 122 -6.28 1.27 -6.89
N TRP A 123 -6.35 -0.01 -7.22
CA TRP A 123 -5.28 -0.98 -7.08
C TRP A 123 -4.45 -1.08 -8.36
N VAL A 124 -3.14 -1.18 -8.18
CA VAL A 124 -2.16 -1.45 -9.23
C VAL A 124 -1.47 -2.77 -8.90
N ILE A 125 -1.64 -3.75 -9.79
CA ILE A 125 -0.93 -5.04 -9.70
C ILE A 125 0.44 -4.86 -10.34
N VAL A 126 1.49 -4.94 -9.54
CA VAL A 126 2.88 -4.71 -9.97
C VAL A 126 3.61 -6.05 -10.08
N PRO A 127 4.03 -6.49 -11.28
CA PRO A 127 4.89 -7.66 -11.42
C PRO A 127 6.23 -7.43 -10.70
N ALA A 128 6.45 -8.14 -9.60
CA ALA A 128 7.50 -7.84 -8.65
C ALA A 128 8.60 -8.90 -8.54
N ASN A 129 8.63 -9.91 -9.42
CA ASN A 129 9.75 -10.86 -9.49
C ASN A 129 11.07 -10.12 -9.77
N LYS A 130 11.07 -9.20 -10.75
CA LYS A 130 12.24 -8.35 -11.03
C LYS A 130 12.15 -7.05 -10.22
N LYS A 131 13.02 -6.89 -9.22
CA LYS A 131 13.03 -5.71 -8.33
C LYS A 131 13.13 -4.38 -9.08
N TRP A 132 14.01 -4.29 -10.08
CA TRP A 132 14.17 -3.06 -10.87
C TRP A 132 12.89 -2.68 -11.63
N TYR A 133 12.13 -3.68 -12.12
CA TYR A 133 10.89 -3.44 -12.86
C TYR A 133 9.76 -3.01 -11.93
N ARG A 134 9.67 -3.63 -10.75
CA ARG A 134 8.80 -3.16 -9.66
C ARG A 134 9.06 -1.68 -9.36
N ASP A 135 10.33 -1.31 -9.18
CA ASP A 135 10.71 0.06 -8.84
C ASP A 135 10.32 1.04 -9.95
N LEU A 136 10.54 0.65 -11.20
CA LEU A 136 10.11 1.44 -12.37
C LEU A 136 8.59 1.64 -12.40
N VAL A 137 7.80 0.57 -12.27
CA VAL A 137 6.32 0.64 -12.36
C VAL A 137 5.74 1.50 -11.24
N VAL A 138 6.18 1.29 -10.00
CA VAL A 138 5.71 2.08 -8.84
C VAL A 138 6.09 3.55 -9.03
N THR A 139 7.35 3.85 -9.38
CA THR A 139 7.82 5.22 -9.54
C THR A 139 7.06 5.95 -10.65
N ARG A 140 6.90 5.31 -11.81
CA ARG A 140 6.19 5.90 -12.94
C ARG A 140 4.72 6.17 -12.59
N THR A 141 4.05 5.24 -11.92
CA THR A 141 2.66 5.42 -11.47
C THR A 141 2.55 6.62 -10.53
N LEU A 142 3.48 6.76 -9.58
CA LEU A 142 3.48 7.90 -8.65
C LEU A 142 3.72 9.24 -9.37
N VAL A 143 4.66 9.28 -10.32
CA VAL A 143 4.92 10.48 -11.14
C VAL A 143 3.68 10.87 -11.92
N GLU A 144 3.06 9.93 -12.64
CA GLU A 144 1.85 10.19 -13.43
C GLU A 144 0.69 10.72 -12.57
N ILE A 145 0.51 10.17 -11.35
CA ILE A 145 -0.48 10.67 -10.40
C ILE A 145 -0.15 12.11 -9.97
N MET A 146 1.10 12.39 -9.60
CA MET A 146 1.51 13.72 -9.13
C MET A 146 1.45 14.78 -10.23
N GLU A 147 1.81 14.44 -11.46
CA GLU A 147 1.68 15.32 -12.64
C GLU A 147 0.22 15.61 -12.98
N GLY A 148 -0.69 14.64 -12.73
CA GLY A 148 -2.13 14.82 -12.88
C GLY A 148 -2.78 15.66 -11.78
N MET A 149 -2.07 15.98 -10.69
CA MET A 149 -2.58 16.83 -9.61
C MET A 149 -2.34 18.32 -9.95
N PRO A 150 -3.25 19.22 -9.52
CA PRO A 150 -3.10 20.67 -9.75
C PRO A 150 -2.08 21.30 -8.79
N LEU A 151 -0.85 20.78 -8.75
CA LEU A 151 0.21 21.25 -7.86
C LEU A 151 0.79 22.57 -8.38
N ARG A 152 0.90 23.55 -7.49
CA ARG A 152 1.46 24.89 -7.76
C ARG A 152 2.26 25.36 -6.57
N TYR A 153 3.31 26.14 -6.81
CA TYR A 153 3.94 26.91 -5.74
C TYR A 153 2.94 27.91 -5.17
N PRO A 154 2.94 28.15 -3.84
CA PRO A 154 2.08 29.16 -3.25
C PRO A 154 2.45 30.55 -3.79
N THR A 155 1.44 31.37 -4.05
CA THR A 155 1.66 32.78 -4.39
C THR A 155 2.27 33.49 -3.17
N PRO A 156 3.36 34.27 -3.35
CA PRO A 156 3.90 35.06 -2.25
C PRO A 156 2.84 36.05 -1.75
N LYS A 157 2.86 36.33 -0.43
CA LYS A 157 1.93 37.30 0.17
C LYS A 157 2.23 38.72 -0.29
N ASP A 158 3.50 39.02 -0.51
CA ASP A 158 4.00 40.34 -0.86
C ASP A 158 4.50 40.36 -2.30
N ASP A 159 4.49 41.54 -2.92
CA ASP A 159 5.13 41.77 -4.21
C ASP A 159 6.66 41.79 -4.02
N LEU A 160 7.30 40.69 -4.40
CA LEU A 160 8.74 40.50 -4.27
C LEU A 160 9.55 41.24 -5.37
N SER A 161 8.90 41.79 -6.40
CA SER A 161 9.60 42.40 -7.55
C SER A 161 10.42 43.64 -7.18
N LYS A 162 10.13 44.27 -6.05
CA LYS A 162 10.80 45.48 -5.54
C LYS A 162 11.65 45.23 -4.30
N VAL A 163 11.76 43.99 -3.84
CA VAL A 163 12.53 43.65 -2.63
C VAL A 163 14.03 43.68 -2.96
N VAL A 164 14.78 44.50 -2.22
CA VAL A 164 16.25 44.55 -2.27
C VAL A 164 16.77 44.02 -0.94
N ILE A 165 17.66 43.05 -0.97
CA ILE A 165 18.33 42.54 0.24
C ILE A 165 19.42 43.55 0.60
N PRO A 166 19.39 44.14 1.81
CA PRO A 166 20.44 45.05 2.25
C PRO A 166 21.75 44.30 2.54
N ASP A 167 22.87 45.01 2.42
CA ASP A 167 24.22 44.53 2.78
C ASP A 167 24.34 44.21 4.29
#